data_AF-H1SIH1-F1
#
_entry.id   AF-H1SIH1-F1
#
_cell.length_a   1.000
_cell.length_b   1.000
_cell.length_c   1.000
_cell.angle_alpha   90.00
_cell.angle_beta   90.00
_cell.angle_gamma   90.00
#
_symmetry.space_group_name_H-M   'P 1'
#
loop_
_entity.id
_entity.type
_entity.pdbx_description
1 polymer ?
#
loop_
_entity_poly.entity_id
_entity_poly.type
_entity_poly.pdbx_seq_one_letter_code
_entity_poly.pdbx_strand_id
1 'polypeptide(L)' 'MKSLIRLSAVLLAALPCLAPAADAPAADDGYPSKAVRIVVPFAAGGSTDVVARIIAEKLSQQFKQPFLVDNRAGASGNIG' A
#
# COMPACT_ATOMS: atom_id res chain seq x y z
N MET A 1 -0.65 -64.25 -22.33
CA MET A 1 0.15 -63.54 -21.30
C MET A 1 0.36 -62.06 -21.65
N LYS A 2 -0.73 -61.34 -21.99
CA LYS A 2 -0.72 -59.92 -22.41
C LYS A 2 -1.22 -58.97 -21.30
N SER A 3 -1.35 -59.49 -20.08
CA SER A 3 -1.99 -58.82 -18.94
C SER A 3 -1.00 -58.20 -17.94
N LEU A 4 0.29 -58.49 -18.06
CA LEU A 4 1.30 -58.07 -17.07
C LEU A 4 1.97 -56.73 -17.43
N ILE A 5 1.89 -56.29 -18.68
CA ILE A 5 2.51 -55.04 -19.16
C ILE A 5 1.67 -53.80 -18.77
N ARG A 6 0.39 -53.98 -18.42
CA ARG A 6 -0.50 -52.87 -18.05
C ARG A 6 -0.33 -52.39 -16.61
N LEU A 7 0.34 -53.15 -15.74
CA LEU A 7 0.52 -52.77 -14.34
C LEU A 7 1.72 -51.82 -14.11
N SER A 8 2.68 -51.75 -15.03
CA SER A 8 3.82 -50.82 -14.90
C SER A 8 3.51 -49.39 -15.35
N ALA A 9 2.35 -49.15 -15.98
CA ALA A 9 1.97 -47.84 -16.48
C ALA A 9 1.17 -46.98 -15.47
N VAL A 10 0.84 -47.52 -14.29
CA VAL A 10 0.00 -46.83 -13.30
C VAL A 10 0.83 -46.18 -12.17
N LEU A 11 2.14 -46.47 -12.09
CA LEU A 11 2.97 -46.05 -10.95
C LEU A 11 3.74 -44.72 -11.13
N LEU A 12 3.41 -43.90 -12.13
CA LEU A 12 4.09 -42.61 -12.35
C LEU A 12 3.13 -41.42 -12.56
N ALA A 13 1.93 -41.49 -11.97
CA ALA A 13 0.94 -40.41 -12.02
C ALA A 13 0.68 -39.78 -10.64
N ALA A 14 1.66 -39.84 -9.73
CA ALA A 14 1.55 -39.25 -8.40
C ALA A 14 2.87 -38.60 -7.97
N LEU A 15 3.33 -37.61 -8.73
CA LEU A 15 4.13 -36.53 -8.16
C LEU A 15 3.15 -35.43 -7.76
N PRO A 16 2.73 -35.34 -6.48
CA PRO A 16 2.11 -34.11 -6.01
C PRO A 16 3.16 -33.02 -6.20
N CYS A 17 2.83 -32.06 -7.04
CA CYS A 17 3.60 -30.85 -7.27
C CYS A 17 3.73 -30.15 -5.91
N LEU A 18 4.83 -30.39 -5.19
CA LEU A 18 5.25 -29.58 -4.06
C LEU A 18 5.74 -28.26 -4.66
N ALA A 19 4.78 -27.45 -5.13
CA ALA A 19 5.04 -26.06 -5.43
C ALA A 19 5.47 -25.43 -4.09
N PRO A 20 6.63 -24.76 -4.02
CA PRO A 20 6.89 -23.93 -2.86
C PRO A 20 5.76 -22.92 -2.85
N ALA A 21 5.03 -22.84 -1.74
CA ALA A 21 4.28 -21.63 -1.46
C ALA A 21 5.33 -20.51 -1.45
N ALA A 22 5.46 -19.83 -2.58
CA ALA A 22 6.23 -18.61 -2.65
C ALA A 22 5.45 -17.66 -1.75
N ASP A 23 5.91 -17.51 -0.51
CA ASP A 23 5.69 -16.32 0.29
C ASP A 23 6.19 -15.17 -0.58
N ALA A 24 5.29 -14.64 -1.43
CA ALA A 24 5.54 -13.40 -2.11
C ALA A 24 5.80 -12.40 -0.98
N PRO A 25 6.99 -11.81 -0.89
CA PRO A 25 7.21 -10.76 0.09
C PRO A 25 6.13 -9.73 -0.17
N ALA A 26 5.30 -9.44 0.84
CA ALA A 26 4.39 -8.32 0.77
C ALA A 26 5.27 -7.13 0.41
N ALA A 27 5.18 -6.66 -0.84
CA ALA A 27 5.91 -5.50 -1.28
C ALA A 27 5.41 -4.36 -0.42
N ASP A 28 6.24 -3.94 0.54
CA ASP A 28 6.04 -2.67 1.20
C ASP A 28 6.24 -1.63 0.09
N ASP A 29 5.15 -1.20 -0.54
CA ASP A 29 5.13 -0.28 -1.70
C ASP A 29 5.76 1.09 -1.38
N GLY A 30 6.35 1.25 -0.20
CA GLY A 30 6.88 2.49 0.31
C GLY A 30 5.75 3.42 0.70
N TYR A 31 5.93 4.12 1.81
CA TYR A 31 5.05 5.24 2.10
C TYR A 31 5.43 6.45 1.22
N PRO A 32 4.46 7.19 0.68
CA PRO A 32 3.03 6.92 0.62
C PRO A 32 2.61 6.26 -0.70
N SER A 33 1.73 5.25 -0.63
CA SER A 33 1.22 4.57 -1.83
C SER A 33 0.07 5.35 -2.52
N LYS A 34 -0.39 6.46 -1.94
CA LYS A 34 -1.47 7.32 -2.45
C LYS A 34 -1.35 8.75 -1.92
N ALA A 35 -2.17 9.64 -2.46
CA ALA A 35 -2.30 11.01 -1.97
C ALA A 35 -2.54 11.07 -0.44
N VAL A 36 -1.80 11.94 0.23
CA VAL A 36 -1.89 12.16 1.68
C VAL A 36 -2.64 13.47 1.95
N ARG A 37 -3.56 13.47 2.91
CA ARG A 37 -4.22 14.70 3.37
C ARG A 37 -3.61 15.18 4.66
N ILE A 38 -3.21 16.45 4.70
CA ILE A 38 -2.73 17.13 5.89
C ILE A 38 -3.91 17.92 6.45
N VAL A 39 -4.44 17.46 7.58
CA VAL A 39 -5.54 18.15 8.25
C VAL A 39 -5.00 19.36 9.00
N VAL A 40 -5.56 20.53 8.70
CA VAL A 40 -5.25 21.78 9.41
C VAL A 40 -6.51 22.19 10.15
N PRO A 41 -6.53 22.17 11.49
CA PRO A 41 -7.77 22.38 12.25
C PRO A 41 -8.08 23.87 12.46
N PHE A 42 -7.77 24.69 11.45
CA PHE A 42 -7.93 26.15 11.43
C PHE A 42 -8.38 26.61 10.04
N ALA A 43 -8.88 27.84 9.97
CA ALA A 43 -9.31 28.45 8.71
C ALA A 43 -8.13 28.56 7.70
N ALA A 44 -8.45 28.44 6.41
CA ALA A 44 -7.49 28.62 5.33
C ALA A 44 -6.91 30.05 5.34
N GLY A 45 -5.66 30.20 4.91
CA GLY A 45 -4.95 31.49 4.87
C GLY A 45 -4.38 31.96 6.21
N GLY A 46 -4.63 31.27 7.32
CA GLY A 46 -3.97 31.52 8.61
C GLY A 46 -2.50 31.06 8.63
N SER A 47 -1.76 31.45 9.67
CA SER A 47 -0.34 31.06 9.83
C SER A 47 -0.12 29.54 9.77
N THR A 48 -1.00 28.75 10.40
CA THR A 48 -0.95 27.28 10.35
C THR A 48 -1.16 26.72 8.94
N ASP A 49 -2.06 27.32 8.15
CA ASP A 49 -2.31 26.91 6.77
C ASP A 49 -1.11 27.20 5.87
N VAL A 50 -0.49 28.38 6.03
CA VAL A 50 0.71 28.77 5.27
C VAL A 50 1.85 27.78 5.53
N VAL A 51 2.12 27.47 6.81
CA VAL A 51 3.17 26.49 7.17
C VAL A 51 2.83 25.10 6.63
N ALA A 52 1.57 24.66 6.74
CA ALA A 52 1.13 23.36 6.22
C ALA A 52 1.34 23.24 4.70
N ARG A 53 1.10 24.32 3.93
CA ARG A 53 1.32 24.34 2.48
C ARG A 53 2.79 24.23 2.11
N ILE A 54 3.67 24.91 2.85
CA ILE A 54 5.13 24.80 2.66
C ILE A 54 5.59 23.37 2.91
N ILE A 55 5.12 22.74 4.00
CA ILE A 55 5.42 21.35 4.33
C ILE A 55 4.88 20.41 3.25
N ALA A 56 3.63 20.60 2.82
CA ALA A 56 3.00 19.79 1.78
C ALA A 56 3.79 19.80 0.47
N GLU A 57 4.31 20.96 0.07
CA GLU A 57 5.15 21.09 -1.13
C GLU A 57 6.45 20.27 -1.00
N LYS A 58 7.14 20.38 0.14
CA LYS A 58 8.39 19.65 0.40
C LYS A 58 8.17 18.13 0.47
N LEU A 59 7.11 17.70 1.15
CA LEU A 59 6.75 16.29 1.21
C LEU A 59 6.38 15.76 -0.19
N SER A 60 5.64 16.53 -0.97
CA SER A 60 5.31 16.13 -2.35
C SER A 60 6.56 16.00 -3.23
N GLN A 61 7.54 16.88 -3.07
CA GLN A 61 8.82 16.81 -3.77
C GLN A 61 9.65 15.59 -3.36
N GLN A 62 9.67 15.25 -2.07
CA GLN A 62 10.45 14.15 -1.50
C GLN A 62 9.84 12.78 -1.85
N PHE A 63 8.52 12.65 -1.66
CA PHE A 63 7.82 11.37 -1.78
C PHE A 63 7.22 11.12 -3.17
N LYS A 64 7.30 12.10 -4.07
CA LYS A 64 6.74 12.02 -5.44
C LYS A 64 5.24 11.68 -5.48
N GLN A 65 4.55 12.04 -4.41
CA GLN A 65 3.14 11.77 -4.18
C GLN A 65 2.48 13.04 -3.64
N PRO A 66 1.22 13.31 -3.98
CA PRO A 66 0.59 14.57 -3.59
C PRO A 66 0.27 14.61 -2.09
N PHE A 67 0.69 15.68 -1.42
CA PHE A 67 0.25 16.04 -0.07
C PHE A 67 -0.71 17.23 -0.18
N LEU A 68 -1.95 17.03 0.24
CA LEU A 68 -3.05 17.97 0.08
C LEU A 68 -3.46 18.57 1.42
N VAL A 69 -3.50 19.89 1.54
CA VAL A 69 -3.96 20.56 2.75
C VAL A 69 -5.50 20.56 2.80
N ASP A 70 -6.06 20.04 3.89
CA ASP A 70 -7.50 19.96 4.18
C ASP A 70 -7.81 20.76 5.45
N ASN A 71 -8.40 21.95 5.28
CA ASN A 71 -8.72 22.84 6.40
C ASN A 71 -10.05 22.43 7.05
N ARG A 72 -9.98 21.89 8.27
CA ARG A 72 -11.15 21.44 9.06
C ARG A 72 -11.28 22.28 10.33
N ALA A 73 -11.76 23.51 10.17
CA ALA A 73 -11.93 24.43 11.30
C ALA A 73 -13.06 24.00 12.25
N GLY A 74 -12.85 24.23 13.55
CA GLY A 74 -13.89 24.14 14.57
C GLY A 74 -13.39 23.65 15.93
N ALA A 75 -14.20 23.88 16.96
CA ALA A 75 -13.91 23.52 18.37
C ALA A 75 -12.49 23.86 18.84
N SER A 76 -11.97 25.05 18.49
CA SER A 76 -10.61 25.51 18.82
C SER A 76 -9.49 24.54 18.45
N GLY A 77 -9.70 23.72 17.42
CA GLY A 77 -8.73 22.74 16.96
C GLY A 77 -9.15 21.28 17.17
N ASN A 78 -10.17 21.01 18.00
CA ASN A 78 -10.53 19.65 18.42
C ASN A 78 -11.25 18.79 17.34
N ILE A 79 -11.51 19.33 16.15
CA ILE A 79 -12.19 18.61 15.05
C ILE A 79 -11.19 17.95 14.08
N GLY A 80 -9.92 18.37 14.09
CA GLY A 80 -8.91 17.90 13.13
C GLY A 80 -7.76 17.12 13.74
#